data_AF-A0A9W7ESZ1-F1
#
_entry.id   AF-A0A9W7ESZ1-F1
#
_cell.length_a   1.000
_cell.length_b   1.000
_cell.length_c   1.000
_cell.angle_alpha   90.00
_cell.angle_beta   90.00
_cell.angle_gamma   90.00
#
_symmetry.space_group_name_H-M   'P 1'
#
loop_
_entity.id
_entity.type
_entity.pdbx_description
1 polymer ?
#
loop_
_entity_poly.entity_id
_entity_poly.type
_entity_poly.pdbx_seq_one_letter_code
_entity_poly.pdbx_strand_id
1 'polypeptide(L)'
;MLVTEWCTSDEQLANQWLDGNVDARIAEQLGTAVAKLHLQPFDPEFNQAVNTTVADCVWPAAKEKFTELLSHDDGENNLTPPSSLLCTPCKRFGLLAREFGSEKLFCLVDRLKVSFESKEVFTHSDLHSFNILVEKKPDAAELAAFGPTGNFMLCDWEMASAGPVGRDFGTFSAFPVLCFLTNARLGHTAVALDLRSKLHLIVDAYLSALSAEGKDVEYVNAAYRNIIGFTGYFTMIYCVLRVHYDMLPVEGPELAKVLDSLGVITLKLLKLGFDDSTVGLTKTELRKRFNALLDIELNELTPQAGKRRNRRGSQLRASGTIISDSGVFTRDTRRVTLFKEKTIKENVTGAIGAISSAVKKGGVGVADGVKGLFKGEGEK
;
A
#
# COMPACT_ATOMS: atom_id res chain seq x y z
N MET A 1 -16.10 -3.14 23.87
CA MET A 1 -16.53 -4.45 23.35
C MET A 1 -17.66 -4.19 22.37
N LEU A 2 -17.45 -4.47 21.09
CA LEU A 2 -18.49 -4.41 20.05
C LEU A 2 -19.07 -5.82 19.91
N VAL A 3 -20.40 -5.95 19.82
CA VAL A 3 -21.08 -7.21 19.53
C VAL A 3 -21.75 -7.05 18.16
N THR A 4 -21.37 -7.89 17.20
CA THR A 4 -21.85 -7.84 15.82
C THR A 4 -22.50 -9.16 15.42
N GLU A 5 -23.28 -9.13 14.35
CA GLU A 5 -23.81 -10.35 13.73
C GLU A 5 -22.66 -11.23 13.20
N TRP A 6 -22.81 -12.55 13.34
CA TRP A 6 -21.86 -13.51 12.80
C TRP A 6 -22.07 -13.66 11.29
N CYS A 7 -21.02 -13.44 10.51
CA CYS A 7 -21.06 -13.59 9.06
C CYS A 7 -20.87 -15.05 8.65
N THR A 8 -21.74 -15.57 7.78
CA THR A 8 -21.59 -16.90 7.16
C THR A 8 -20.65 -16.89 5.95
N SER A 9 -20.36 -15.72 5.37
CA SER A 9 -19.25 -15.54 4.44
C SER A 9 -17.97 -15.44 5.25
N ASP A 10 -17.19 -16.52 5.31
CA ASP A 10 -16.08 -16.68 6.26
C ASP A 10 -14.69 -16.60 5.59
N GLU A 11 -14.60 -16.27 4.30
CA GLU A 11 -13.32 -16.12 3.59
C GLU A 11 -12.99 -14.66 3.27
N GLN A 12 -11.78 -14.22 3.62
CA GLN A 12 -11.28 -12.92 3.17
C GLN A 12 -11.07 -12.91 1.65
N LEU A 13 -11.59 -11.90 0.95
CA LEU A 13 -11.46 -11.73 -0.50
C LEU A 13 -9.99 -11.71 -0.96
N ALA A 14 -9.06 -11.30 -0.10
CA ALA A 14 -7.61 -11.39 -0.33
C ALA A 14 -7.16 -12.79 -0.76
N ASN A 15 -7.79 -13.86 -0.26
CA ASN A 15 -7.49 -15.23 -0.66
C ASN A 15 -7.77 -15.48 -2.15
N GLN A 16 -8.86 -14.93 -2.67
CA GLN A 16 -9.23 -15.08 -4.08
C GLN A 16 -8.25 -14.32 -5.00
N TRP A 17 -7.75 -13.16 -4.55
CA TRP A 17 -6.69 -12.43 -5.26
C TRP A 17 -5.36 -13.20 -5.29
N LEU A 18 -4.96 -13.79 -4.15
CA LEU A 18 -3.76 -14.62 -4.04
C LEU A 18 -3.84 -15.86 -4.95
N ASP A 19 -5.01 -16.50 -5.03
CA ASP A 19 -5.26 -17.65 -5.92
C ASP A 19 -5.19 -17.29 -7.41
N GLY A 20 -5.33 -16.01 -7.75
CA GLY A 20 -5.50 -15.60 -9.13
C GLY A 20 -6.87 -15.96 -9.71
N ASN A 21 -7.91 -16.05 -8.88
CA ASN A 21 -9.28 -16.24 -9.36
C ASN A 21 -10.30 -15.63 -8.38
N VAL A 22 -10.95 -14.56 -8.84
CA VAL A 22 -11.87 -13.71 -8.07
C VAL A 22 -13.28 -13.84 -8.60
N ASP A 23 -14.24 -14.00 -7.68
CA ASP A 23 -15.65 -14.09 -8.02
C ASP A 23 -16.15 -12.77 -8.62
N ALA A 24 -16.49 -12.78 -9.91
CA ALA A 24 -16.94 -11.58 -10.60
C ALA A 24 -18.33 -11.11 -10.15
N ARG A 25 -19.13 -11.98 -9.53
CA ARG A 25 -20.51 -11.66 -9.10
C ARG A 25 -20.55 -10.64 -7.94
N ILE A 26 -19.46 -10.53 -7.18
CA ILE A 26 -19.36 -9.53 -6.10
C ILE A 26 -19.20 -8.12 -6.64
N ALA A 27 -18.75 -7.95 -7.89
CA ALA A 27 -18.32 -6.66 -8.41
C ALA A 27 -19.43 -5.61 -8.41
N GLU A 28 -20.60 -5.97 -8.94
CA GLU A 28 -21.76 -5.09 -8.97
C GLU A 28 -22.23 -4.75 -7.56
N GLN A 29 -22.39 -5.78 -6.71
CA GLN A 29 -22.91 -5.59 -5.35
C GLN A 29 -21.96 -4.75 -4.48
N LEU A 30 -20.66 -5.00 -4.54
CA LEU A 30 -19.64 -4.23 -3.83
C LEU A 30 -19.58 -2.78 -4.34
N GLY A 31 -19.53 -2.60 -5.65
CA GLY A 31 -19.50 -1.28 -6.27
C GLY A 31 -20.72 -0.43 -5.88
N THR A 32 -21.92 -1.00 -5.97
CA THR A 32 -23.16 -0.34 -5.58
C THR A 32 -23.24 -0.07 -4.08
N ALA A 33 -22.82 -1.01 -3.22
CA ALA A 33 -22.86 -0.82 -1.78
C ALA A 33 -21.96 0.35 -1.32
N VAL A 34 -20.73 0.42 -1.85
CA VAL A 34 -19.80 1.51 -1.54
C VAL A 34 -20.27 2.83 -2.17
N ALA A 35 -20.85 2.82 -3.37
CA ALA A 35 -21.47 4.03 -3.93
C ALA A 35 -22.60 4.55 -3.04
N LYS A 36 -23.50 3.69 -2.56
CA LYS A 36 -24.56 4.06 -1.61
C LYS A 36 -23.99 4.64 -0.32
N LEU A 37 -22.93 4.02 0.22
CA LEU A 37 -22.21 4.53 1.40
C LEU A 37 -21.69 5.96 1.17
N HIS A 38 -21.11 6.22 0.00
CA HIS A 38 -20.54 7.53 -0.32
C HIS A 38 -21.58 8.61 -0.64
N LEU A 39 -22.81 8.21 -0.98
CA LEU A 39 -23.89 9.11 -1.38
C LEU A 39 -24.86 9.42 -0.23
N GLN A 40 -24.80 8.68 0.87
CA GLN A 40 -25.66 8.92 2.02
C GLN A 40 -25.29 10.24 2.72
N PRO A 41 -26.27 10.93 3.32
CA PRO A 41 -25.97 12.04 4.24
C PRO A 41 -25.11 11.56 5.40
N PHE A 42 -24.12 12.36 5.81
CA PHE A 42 -23.20 12.02 6.89
C PHE A 42 -22.77 13.27 7.65
N ASP A 43 -22.17 13.06 8.83
CA ASP A 43 -21.53 14.11 9.63
C ASP A 43 -20.08 14.30 9.16
N PRO A 44 -19.69 15.47 8.61
CA PRO A 44 -18.32 15.74 8.17
C PRO A 44 -17.27 15.69 9.29
N GLU A 45 -17.70 15.77 10.55
CA GLU A 45 -16.82 15.66 11.72
C GLU A 45 -16.75 14.24 12.30
N PHE A 46 -17.48 13.28 11.71
CA PHE A 46 -17.47 11.91 12.18
C PHE A 46 -16.04 11.33 12.22
N ASN A 47 -15.65 10.88 13.40
CA ASN A 47 -14.38 10.21 13.68
C ASN A 47 -13.14 10.97 13.20
N GLN A 48 -13.16 12.31 13.27
CA GLN A 48 -12.05 13.17 12.84
C GLN A 48 -10.71 12.81 13.49
N ALA A 49 -10.73 12.33 14.75
CA ALA A 49 -9.53 11.95 15.49
C ALA A 49 -8.73 10.83 14.79
N VAL A 50 -9.40 9.89 14.11
CA VAL A 50 -8.72 8.85 13.33
C VAL A 50 -7.95 9.47 12.17
N ASN A 51 -8.57 10.39 11.42
CA ASN A 51 -7.90 11.07 10.32
C ASN A 51 -6.69 11.87 10.79
N THR A 52 -6.79 12.60 11.91
CA THR A 52 -5.66 13.33 12.49
C THR A 52 -4.52 12.40 12.86
N THR A 53 -4.82 11.28 13.53
CA THR A 53 -3.81 10.31 13.96
C THR A 53 -3.07 9.70 12.75
N VAL A 54 -3.81 9.30 11.71
CA VAL A 54 -3.22 8.78 10.48
C VAL A 54 -2.38 9.85 9.79
N ALA A 55 -2.88 11.08 9.70
CA ALA A 55 -2.16 12.17 9.05
C ALA A 55 -0.83 12.51 9.75
N ASP A 56 -0.85 12.59 11.08
CA ASP A 56 0.33 12.94 11.88
C ASP A 56 1.41 11.85 11.83
N CYS A 57 1.03 10.59 11.63
CA CYS A 57 1.98 9.48 11.54
C CYS A 57 2.47 9.23 10.11
N VAL A 58 1.56 9.21 9.13
CA VAL A 58 1.88 8.67 7.81
C VAL A 58 2.57 9.68 6.90
N TRP A 59 2.17 10.95 6.90
CA TRP A 59 2.79 11.93 5.99
C TRP A 59 4.25 12.22 6.31
N PRO A 60 4.67 12.38 7.59
CA PRO A 60 6.08 12.52 7.93
C PRO A 60 6.87 11.25 7.55
N ALA A 61 6.34 10.06 7.84
CA ALA A 61 6.99 8.80 7.50
C ALA A 61 7.17 8.64 5.98
N ALA A 62 6.19 9.05 5.17
CA ALA A 62 6.30 9.03 3.71
C ALA A 62 7.44 9.94 3.21
N LYS A 63 7.54 11.17 3.75
CA LYS A 63 8.61 12.13 3.37
C LYS A 63 9.99 11.65 3.84
N GLU A 64 10.09 11.09 5.05
CA GLU A 64 11.32 10.47 5.56
C GLU A 64 11.77 9.37 4.61
N LYS A 65 10.86 8.51 4.16
CA LYS A 65 11.16 7.41 3.25
C LYS A 65 11.59 7.89 1.86
N PHE A 66 10.98 8.93 1.34
CA PHE A 66 11.49 9.55 0.11
C PHE A 66 12.86 10.18 0.29
N THR A 67 13.16 10.76 1.45
CA THR A 67 14.50 11.27 1.76
C THR A 67 15.55 10.15 1.79
N GLU A 68 15.21 8.99 2.37
CA GLU A 68 16.05 7.78 2.32
C GLU A 68 16.29 7.30 0.87
N LEU A 69 15.25 7.24 0.03
CA LEU A 69 15.40 6.83 -1.38
C LEU A 69 16.30 7.79 -2.17
N LEU A 70 16.19 9.09 -1.91
CA LEU A 70 16.94 10.13 -2.62
C LEU A 70 18.42 10.19 -2.21
N SER A 71 18.72 9.86 -0.96
CA SER A 71 20.07 9.91 -0.38
C SER A 71 20.90 8.65 -0.64
N HIS A 72 20.28 7.56 -1.10
CA HIS A 72 20.99 6.33 -1.38
C HIS A 72 21.89 6.49 -2.61
N ASP A 73 23.19 6.60 -2.37
CA ASP A 73 24.22 6.67 -3.40
C ASP A 73 24.28 5.32 -4.14
N ASP A 74 24.33 5.36 -5.47
CA ASP A 74 24.40 4.15 -6.32
C ASP A 74 25.82 3.57 -6.38
N GLY A 75 26.72 4.06 -5.53
CA GLY A 75 28.10 3.62 -5.38
C GLY A 75 28.22 2.10 -5.40
N GLU A 76 28.90 1.63 -6.44
CA GLU A 76 28.85 0.29 -7.01
C GLU A 76 28.97 -0.89 -6.02
N ASN A 77 28.27 -1.98 -6.35
CA ASN A 77 28.56 -3.38 -5.99
C ASN A 77 28.39 -3.88 -4.55
N ASN A 78 28.09 -3.03 -3.57
CA ASN A 78 27.73 -3.55 -2.24
C ASN A 78 26.24 -3.93 -2.18
N LEU A 79 25.90 -5.06 -2.82
CA LEU A 79 24.68 -5.84 -2.60
C LEU A 79 24.61 -6.44 -1.19
N THR A 80 25.44 -5.98 -0.24
CA THR A 80 25.29 -6.33 1.16
C THR A 80 23.95 -5.75 1.60
N PRO A 81 22.96 -6.59 1.94
CA PRO A 81 21.69 -6.09 2.45
C PRO A 81 22.04 -5.24 3.67
N PRO A 82 21.66 -3.95 3.72
CA PRO A 82 21.78 -3.22 4.96
C PRO A 82 21.03 -4.04 5.99
N SER A 83 21.67 -4.26 7.15
CA SER A 83 21.07 -5.02 8.25
C SER A 83 19.84 -4.32 8.86
N SER A 84 19.44 -3.17 8.29
CA SER A 84 18.19 -2.50 8.57
C SER A 84 17.05 -3.24 7.89
N LEU A 85 16.04 -3.61 8.68
CA LEU A 85 14.75 -4.13 8.23
C LEU A 85 14.01 -3.20 7.25
N LEU A 86 14.53 -1.98 7.04
CA LEU A 86 14.09 -1.00 6.08
C LEU A 86 14.79 -1.26 4.74
N CYS A 87 13.97 -1.50 3.72
CA CYS A 87 14.33 -1.92 2.37
C CYS A 87 15.59 -1.22 1.83
N THR A 88 16.59 -1.95 1.31
CA THR A 88 17.44 -1.37 0.26
C THR A 88 16.49 -0.86 -0.82
N PRO A 89 16.54 0.43 -1.18
CA PRO A 89 15.77 0.95 -2.31
C PRO A 89 15.92 -0.01 -3.47
N CYS A 90 14.80 -0.56 -3.95
CA CYS A 90 14.87 -1.38 -5.13
C CYS A 90 15.36 -0.49 -6.28
N LYS A 91 16.27 -1.01 -7.12
CA LYS A 91 17.10 -0.18 -8.00
C LYS A 91 16.26 0.76 -8.88
N ARG A 92 15.18 0.27 -9.49
CA ARG A 92 14.34 1.08 -10.40
C ARG A 92 13.48 2.07 -9.62
N PHE A 93 12.96 1.66 -8.46
CA PHE A 93 12.20 2.56 -7.58
C PHE A 93 13.05 3.75 -7.09
N GLY A 94 14.27 3.49 -6.59
CA GLY A 94 15.19 4.56 -6.15
C GLY A 94 15.61 5.49 -7.29
N LEU A 95 15.94 4.93 -8.46
CA LEU A 95 16.28 5.71 -9.65
C LEU A 95 15.14 6.64 -10.07
N LEU A 96 13.90 6.13 -10.11
CA LEU A 96 12.73 6.93 -10.48
C LEU A 96 12.42 8.01 -9.42
N ALA A 97 12.60 7.71 -8.13
CA ALA A 97 12.46 8.70 -7.07
C ALA A 97 13.45 9.87 -7.26
N ARG A 98 14.70 9.58 -7.61
CA ARG A 98 15.72 10.59 -7.93
C ARG A 98 15.40 11.37 -9.19
N GLU A 99 14.87 10.71 -10.22
CA GLU A 99 14.41 11.39 -11.44
C GLU A 99 13.29 12.40 -11.14
N PHE A 100 12.37 12.07 -10.22
CA PHE A 100 11.33 13.01 -9.79
C PHE A 100 11.91 14.16 -8.97
N GLY A 101 12.90 13.88 -8.12
CA GLY A 101 13.48 14.84 -7.18
C GLY A 101 12.62 15.09 -5.93
N SER A 102 13.26 15.62 -4.88
CA SER A 102 12.62 15.89 -3.59
C SER A 102 11.42 16.83 -3.70
N GLU A 103 11.58 17.93 -4.44
CA GLU A 103 10.52 18.93 -4.62
C GLU A 103 9.24 18.29 -5.15
N LYS A 104 9.37 17.47 -6.21
CA LYS A 104 8.21 16.82 -6.82
C LYS A 104 7.59 15.79 -5.89
N LEU A 105 8.40 14.93 -5.28
CA LEU A 105 7.91 13.90 -4.37
C LEU A 105 7.18 14.49 -3.16
N PHE A 106 7.73 15.54 -2.54
CA PHE A 106 7.08 16.18 -1.40
C PHE A 106 5.81 16.91 -1.80
N CYS A 107 5.81 17.56 -2.98
CA CYS A 107 4.60 18.16 -3.54
C CYS A 107 3.49 17.11 -3.74
N LEU A 108 3.80 15.90 -4.22
CA LEU A 108 2.82 14.82 -4.34
C LEU A 108 2.28 14.38 -2.98
N VAL A 109 3.13 14.26 -1.95
CA VAL A 109 2.70 13.93 -0.58
C VAL A 109 1.78 15.01 0.00
N ASP A 110 2.12 16.29 -0.18
CA ASP A 110 1.31 17.39 0.34
C ASP A 110 -0.07 17.44 -0.32
N ARG A 111 -0.17 17.11 -1.60
CA ARG A 111 -1.47 17.03 -2.30
C ARG A 111 -2.29 15.81 -1.92
N LEU A 112 -1.63 14.67 -1.74
CA LEU A 112 -2.26 13.49 -1.16
C LEU A 112 -2.83 13.81 0.23
N LYS A 113 -2.07 14.53 1.07
CA LYS A 113 -2.54 15.01 2.38
C LYS A 113 -3.79 15.89 2.26
N VAL A 114 -3.76 16.90 1.39
CA VAL A 114 -4.91 17.78 1.15
C VAL A 114 -6.13 16.98 0.69
N SER A 115 -5.95 16.01 -0.21
CA SER A 115 -7.04 15.13 -0.65
C SER A 115 -7.56 14.27 0.52
N PHE A 116 -6.67 13.65 1.29
CA PHE A 116 -7.04 12.82 2.44
C PHE A 116 -7.87 13.58 3.48
N GLU A 117 -7.56 14.86 3.71
CA GLU A 117 -8.26 15.74 4.65
C GLU A 117 -9.60 16.27 4.12
N SER A 118 -9.91 16.06 2.83
CA SER A 118 -11.20 16.44 2.28
C SER A 118 -12.32 15.60 2.91
N LYS A 119 -13.46 16.24 3.15
CA LYS A 119 -14.63 15.66 3.82
C LYS A 119 -15.79 15.52 2.83
N GLU A 120 -15.54 14.83 1.73
CA GLU A 120 -16.46 14.75 0.59
C GLU A 120 -17.55 13.69 0.79
N VAL A 121 -17.18 12.54 1.36
CA VAL A 121 -18.06 11.38 1.54
C VAL A 121 -17.77 10.66 2.87
N PHE A 122 -18.74 9.89 3.36
CA PHE A 122 -18.50 8.92 4.43
C PHE A 122 -17.79 7.69 3.87
N THR A 123 -16.59 7.40 4.38
CA THR A 123 -15.74 6.32 3.88
C THR A 123 -15.58 5.21 4.93
N HIS A 124 -15.39 3.97 4.47
CA HIS A 124 -14.87 2.89 5.32
C HIS A 124 -13.44 3.24 5.78
N SER A 125 -12.70 4.00 4.98
CA SER A 125 -11.36 4.53 5.26
C SER A 125 -10.24 3.50 5.33
N ASP A 126 -10.61 2.21 5.34
CA ASP A 126 -9.75 1.03 5.36
C ASP A 126 -10.33 -0.14 4.55
N LEU A 127 -10.95 0.20 3.41
CA LEU A 127 -11.55 -0.80 2.51
C LEU A 127 -10.46 -1.55 1.73
N HIS A 128 -9.87 -2.59 2.30
CA HIS A 128 -8.96 -3.50 1.58
C HIS A 128 -9.51 -4.92 1.48
N SER A 129 -8.89 -5.75 0.63
CA SER A 129 -9.36 -7.12 0.36
C SER A 129 -9.40 -8.05 1.60
N PHE A 130 -8.72 -7.69 2.69
CA PHE A 130 -8.81 -8.42 3.96
C PHE A 130 -10.04 -8.04 4.81
N ASN A 131 -10.60 -6.85 4.61
CA ASN A 131 -11.80 -6.34 5.29
C ASN A 131 -13.09 -6.60 4.49
N ILE A 132 -12.98 -7.45 3.47
CA ILE A 132 -14.10 -7.91 2.64
C ILE A 132 -14.18 -9.42 2.79
N LEU A 133 -15.27 -9.90 3.38
CA LEU A 133 -15.57 -11.32 3.45
C LEU A 133 -16.42 -11.72 2.24
N VAL A 134 -16.15 -12.90 1.71
CA VAL A 134 -16.86 -13.50 0.58
C VAL A 134 -17.16 -14.96 0.89
N GLU A 135 -18.05 -15.55 0.11
CA GLU A 135 -18.31 -16.98 0.22
C GLU A 135 -17.02 -17.77 0.03
N LYS A 136 -16.77 -18.66 0.99
CA LYS A 136 -15.64 -19.56 0.95
C LYS A 136 -15.76 -20.56 -0.20
N LYS A 137 -14.63 -20.80 -0.86
CA LYS A 137 -14.55 -21.87 -1.87
C LYS A 137 -14.84 -23.24 -1.24
N PRO A 138 -15.54 -24.14 -1.95
CA PRO A 138 -15.91 -25.45 -1.41
C PRO A 138 -14.69 -26.33 -1.08
N ASP A 139 -13.60 -26.19 -1.84
CA ASP A 139 -12.33 -26.87 -1.60
C ASP A 139 -11.15 -25.90 -1.85
N ALA A 140 -10.13 -25.97 -1.00
CA ALA A 140 -8.89 -25.22 -1.15
C ALA A 140 -8.10 -25.61 -2.41
N ALA A 141 -8.29 -26.84 -2.92
CA ALA A 141 -7.70 -27.31 -4.17
C ALA A 141 -8.49 -26.85 -5.42
N GLU A 142 -9.80 -26.59 -5.28
CA GLU A 142 -10.66 -26.17 -6.37
C GLU A 142 -10.64 -24.66 -6.56
N LEU A 143 -9.51 -24.15 -7.08
CA LEU A 143 -9.30 -22.71 -7.27
C LEU A 143 -10.35 -22.03 -8.17
N ALA A 144 -11.06 -22.79 -9.01
CA ALA A 144 -12.07 -22.30 -9.97
C ALA A 144 -13.49 -22.21 -9.40
N ALA A 145 -13.80 -22.92 -8.31
CA ALA A 145 -15.15 -22.98 -7.75
C ALA A 145 -15.39 -21.80 -6.79
N PHE A 146 -16.63 -21.31 -6.76
CA PHE A 146 -17.11 -20.31 -5.80
C PHE A 146 -18.37 -20.84 -5.12
N GLY A 147 -18.75 -20.22 -4.01
CA GLY A 147 -20.03 -20.49 -3.37
C GLY A 147 -21.23 -20.18 -4.29
N PRO A 148 -22.43 -20.66 -3.94
CA PRO A 148 -23.58 -20.57 -4.83
C PRO A 148 -24.15 -19.15 -4.96
N THR A 149 -23.98 -18.26 -3.98
CA THR A 149 -24.71 -16.97 -3.95
C THR A 149 -23.91 -15.79 -4.48
N GLY A 150 -22.57 -15.81 -4.36
CA GLY A 150 -21.73 -14.65 -4.67
C GLY A 150 -21.95 -13.48 -3.71
N ASN A 151 -22.32 -13.76 -2.46
CA ASN A 151 -22.46 -12.75 -1.40
C ASN A 151 -21.10 -12.24 -0.92
N PHE A 152 -21.11 -11.02 -0.37
CA PHE A 152 -19.97 -10.43 0.32
C PHE A 152 -20.42 -9.65 1.56
N MET A 153 -19.48 -9.34 2.45
CA MET A 153 -19.68 -8.49 3.61
C MET A 153 -18.49 -7.55 3.80
N LEU A 154 -18.76 -6.30 4.15
CA LEU A 154 -17.75 -5.35 4.61
C LEU A 154 -17.66 -5.40 6.14
N CYS A 155 -16.46 -5.57 6.66
CA CYS A 155 -16.19 -5.63 8.09
C CYS A 155 -15.04 -4.71 8.48
N ASP A 156 -14.79 -4.59 9.78
CA ASP A 156 -13.69 -3.79 10.34
C ASP A 156 -13.80 -2.27 10.07
N TRP A 157 -14.92 -1.71 10.51
CA TRP A 157 -15.28 -0.29 10.34
C TRP A 157 -14.54 0.66 11.29
N GLU A 158 -13.47 0.22 11.97
CA GLU A 158 -12.80 1.01 13.02
C GLU A 158 -12.17 2.30 12.51
N MET A 159 -11.82 2.32 11.21
CA MET A 159 -11.23 3.48 10.56
C MET A 159 -12.24 4.42 9.90
N ALA A 160 -13.53 4.08 9.90
CA ALA A 160 -14.56 4.82 9.17
C ALA A 160 -14.55 6.30 9.54
N SER A 161 -14.55 7.18 8.54
CA SER A 161 -14.43 8.62 8.73
C SER A 161 -14.93 9.38 7.50
N ALA A 162 -15.11 10.70 7.62
CA ALA A 162 -15.25 11.58 6.47
C ALA A 162 -13.94 11.61 5.66
N GLY A 163 -14.01 11.48 4.34
CA GLY A 163 -12.84 11.40 3.47
C GLY A 163 -13.12 11.80 2.01
N PRO A 164 -12.09 11.78 1.15
CA PRO A 164 -12.24 12.04 -0.29
C PRO A 164 -13.00 10.92 -0.98
N VAL A 165 -13.74 11.28 -2.03
CA VAL A 165 -14.27 10.28 -2.95
C VAL A 165 -13.11 9.50 -3.58
N GLY A 166 -13.23 8.17 -3.61
CA GLY A 166 -12.23 7.29 -4.21
C GLY A 166 -11.15 6.78 -3.26
N ARG A 167 -11.11 7.22 -1.99
CA ARG A 167 -10.21 6.66 -0.97
C ARG A 167 -10.38 5.15 -0.84
N ASP A 168 -11.61 4.71 -0.58
CA ASP A 168 -11.94 3.30 -0.34
C ASP A 168 -11.52 2.39 -1.51
N PHE A 169 -11.86 2.73 -2.75
CA PHE A 169 -11.43 1.93 -3.89
C PHE A 169 -9.93 2.07 -4.22
N GLY A 170 -9.29 3.17 -3.83
CA GLY A 170 -7.84 3.29 -3.90
C GLY A 170 -7.13 2.35 -2.91
N THR A 171 -7.59 2.33 -1.66
CA THR A 171 -7.16 1.36 -0.63
C THR A 171 -7.35 -0.08 -1.12
N PHE A 172 -8.54 -0.37 -1.64
CA PHE A 172 -8.90 -1.68 -2.16
C PHE A 172 -7.96 -2.15 -3.26
N SER A 173 -7.64 -1.28 -4.22
CA SER A 173 -6.92 -1.62 -5.45
C SER A 173 -5.45 -1.98 -5.24
N ALA A 174 -4.85 -1.57 -4.13
CA ALA A 174 -3.42 -1.78 -3.89
C ALA A 174 -3.02 -3.26 -3.77
N PHE A 175 -3.80 -4.07 -3.04
CA PHE A 175 -3.51 -5.50 -2.90
C PHE A 175 -3.75 -6.32 -4.19
N PRO A 176 -4.84 -6.10 -4.97
CA PRO A 176 -5.00 -6.63 -6.31
C PRO A 176 -3.82 -6.31 -7.25
N VAL A 177 -3.28 -5.09 -7.20
CA VAL A 177 -2.09 -4.71 -7.99
C VAL A 177 -0.86 -5.51 -7.54
N LEU A 178 -0.67 -5.71 -6.24
CA LEU A 178 0.40 -6.57 -5.72
C LEU A 178 0.25 -8.03 -6.19
N CYS A 179 -0.97 -8.57 -6.16
CA CYS A 179 -1.27 -9.93 -6.65
C CYS A 179 -1.05 -10.05 -8.17
N PHE A 180 -1.39 -9.02 -8.94
CA PHE A 180 -1.10 -8.92 -10.38
C PHE A 180 0.40 -9.08 -10.66
N LEU A 181 1.24 -8.27 -10.00
CA LEU A 181 2.69 -8.31 -10.18
C LEU A 181 3.29 -9.64 -9.74
N THR A 182 2.77 -10.20 -8.64
CA THR A 182 3.20 -11.51 -8.13
C THR A 182 2.92 -12.61 -9.15
N ASN A 183 1.71 -12.66 -9.71
CA ASN A 183 1.35 -13.64 -10.74
C ASN A 183 2.15 -13.45 -12.04
N ALA A 184 2.40 -12.21 -12.45
CA ALA A 184 3.29 -11.89 -13.57
C ALA A 184 4.69 -12.50 -13.34
N ARG A 185 5.28 -12.27 -12.16
CA ARG A 185 6.60 -12.78 -11.79
C ARG A 185 6.68 -14.30 -11.76
N LEU A 186 5.60 -14.98 -11.40
CA LEU A 186 5.52 -16.45 -11.40
C LEU A 186 5.32 -17.05 -12.80
N GLY A 187 5.21 -16.22 -13.84
CA GLY A 187 4.96 -16.63 -15.23
C GLY A 187 3.49 -16.98 -15.49
N HIS A 188 2.56 -16.45 -14.70
CA HIS A 188 1.11 -16.66 -14.86
C HIS A 188 0.48 -15.43 -15.51
N THR A 189 0.99 -15.01 -16.67
CA THR A 189 0.57 -13.79 -17.38
C THR A 189 -0.93 -13.73 -17.65
N ALA A 190 -1.55 -14.84 -18.09
CA ALA A 190 -3.00 -14.89 -18.31
C ALA A 190 -3.80 -14.63 -17.03
N VAL A 191 -3.33 -15.14 -15.89
CA VAL A 191 -3.95 -14.93 -14.58
C VAL A 191 -3.79 -13.48 -14.15
N ALA A 192 -2.60 -12.90 -14.30
CA ALA A 192 -2.40 -11.48 -14.02
C ALA A 192 -3.35 -10.60 -14.85
N LEU A 193 -3.49 -10.86 -16.15
CA LEU A 193 -4.41 -10.14 -17.02
C LEU A 193 -5.89 -10.30 -16.62
N ASP A 194 -6.30 -11.49 -16.16
CA ASP A 194 -7.64 -11.70 -15.61
C ASP A 194 -7.84 -10.92 -14.31
N LEU A 195 -6.90 -10.97 -13.36
CA LEU A 195 -6.96 -10.17 -12.12
C LEU A 195 -7.12 -8.68 -12.40
N ARG A 196 -6.36 -8.14 -13.37
CA ARG A 196 -6.52 -6.75 -13.80
C ARG A 196 -7.94 -6.49 -14.34
N SER A 197 -8.48 -7.41 -15.13
CA SER A 197 -9.85 -7.30 -15.65
C SER A 197 -10.89 -7.32 -14.53
N LYS A 198 -10.71 -8.17 -13.51
CA LYS A 198 -11.60 -8.21 -12.31
C LYS A 198 -11.51 -6.93 -11.49
N LEU A 199 -10.31 -6.38 -11.31
CA LEU A 199 -10.13 -5.09 -10.64
C LEU A 199 -10.91 -3.99 -11.36
N HIS A 200 -10.79 -3.92 -12.69
CA HIS A 200 -11.54 -2.95 -13.49
C HIS A 200 -13.03 -3.14 -13.40
N LEU A 201 -13.51 -4.38 -13.41
CA LEU A 201 -14.93 -4.70 -13.30
C LEU A 201 -15.53 -4.15 -11.99
N ILE A 202 -14.83 -4.37 -10.86
CA ILE A 202 -15.25 -3.90 -9.54
C ILE A 202 -15.27 -2.36 -9.48
N VAL A 203 -14.19 -1.72 -9.96
CA VAL A 203 -14.11 -0.25 -9.96
C VAL A 203 -15.14 0.37 -10.91
N ASP A 204 -15.40 -0.24 -12.07
CA ASP A 204 -16.43 0.23 -13.00
C ASP A 204 -17.83 0.12 -12.43
N ALA A 205 -18.13 -0.94 -11.68
CA ALA A 205 -19.41 -1.07 -10.99
C ALA A 205 -19.65 0.10 -10.03
N TYR A 206 -18.64 0.46 -9.23
CA TYR A 206 -18.70 1.63 -8.34
C TYR A 206 -18.93 2.94 -9.10
N LEU A 207 -18.11 3.22 -10.11
CA LEU A 207 -18.22 4.47 -10.87
C LEU A 207 -19.54 4.55 -11.64
N SER A 208 -20.03 3.43 -12.15
CA SER A 208 -21.33 3.37 -12.84
C SER A 208 -22.48 3.59 -11.86
N ALA A 209 -22.39 3.07 -10.63
CA ALA A 209 -23.37 3.33 -9.58
C ALA A 209 -23.39 4.82 -9.18
N LEU A 210 -22.24 5.48 -9.07
CA LEU A 210 -22.19 6.94 -8.86
C LEU A 210 -22.91 7.71 -9.98
N SER A 211 -22.66 7.35 -11.24
CA SER A 211 -23.34 7.98 -12.38
C SER A 211 -24.85 7.73 -12.38
N ALA A 212 -25.28 6.50 -12.05
CA ALA A 212 -26.69 6.14 -11.99
C ALA A 212 -27.47 6.95 -10.92
N GLU A 213 -26.78 7.34 -9.84
CA GLU A 213 -27.31 8.19 -8.77
C GLU A 213 -27.13 9.70 -9.06
N GLY A 214 -26.89 10.07 -10.31
CA GLY A 214 -26.93 11.45 -10.78
C GLY A 214 -25.63 12.25 -10.63
N LYS A 215 -24.49 11.60 -10.32
CA LYS A 215 -23.19 12.28 -10.36
C LYS A 215 -22.76 12.53 -11.81
N ASP A 216 -22.27 13.73 -12.08
CA ASP A 216 -21.81 14.14 -13.40
C ASP A 216 -20.48 13.49 -13.80
N VAL A 217 -20.09 13.70 -15.06
CA VAL A 217 -18.89 13.08 -15.63
C VAL A 217 -17.62 13.63 -14.99
N GLU A 218 -17.62 14.90 -14.61
CA GLU A 218 -16.52 15.57 -13.91
C GLU A 218 -16.27 14.92 -12.55
N TYR A 219 -17.32 14.69 -11.76
CA TYR A 219 -17.25 14.01 -10.48
C TYR A 219 -16.72 12.58 -10.62
N VAL A 220 -17.22 11.83 -11.61
CA VAL A 220 -16.78 10.44 -11.87
C VAL A 220 -15.31 10.40 -12.31
N ASN A 221 -14.87 11.36 -13.12
CA ASN A 221 -13.47 11.49 -13.53
C ASN A 221 -12.57 11.81 -12.33
N ALA A 222 -13.00 12.75 -11.46
CA ALA A 222 -12.29 13.09 -10.23
C ALA A 222 -12.21 11.89 -9.27
N ALA A 223 -13.31 11.15 -9.09
CA ALA A 223 -13.34 9.95 -8.28
C ALA A 223 -12.36 8.88 -8.78
N TYR A 224 -12.32 8.62 -10.09
CA TYR A 224 -11.38 7.64 -10.64
C TYR A 224 -9.92 8.09 -10.51
N ARG A 225 -9.66 9.40 -10.66
CA ARG A 225 -8.34 9.97 -10.43
C ARG A 225 -7.89 9.79 -8.97
N ASN A 226 -8.78 10.04 -8.00
CA ASN A 226 -8.51 9.81 -6.59
C ASN A 226 -8.27 8.32 -6.32
N ILE A 227 -9.04 7.40 -6.90
CA ILE A 227 -8.79 5.95 -6.81
C ILE A 227 -7.35 5.63 -7.24
N ILE A 228 -6.91 6.16 -8.38
CA ILE A 228 -5.53 5.96 -8.87
C ILE A 228 -4.50 6.50 -7.87
N GLY A 229 -4.70 7.72 -7.38
CA GLY A 229 -3.80 8.35 -6.41
C GLY A 229 -3.69 7.56 -5.11
N PHE A 230 -4.83 7.19 -4.52
CA PHE A 230 -4.88 6.40 -3.30
C PHE A 230 -4.38 4.96 -3.50
N THR A 231 -4.54 4.39 -4.70
CA THR A 231 -3.88 3.12 -5.06
C THR A 231 -2.37 3.28 -4.95
N GLY A 232 -1.80 4.34 -5.55
CA GLY A 232 -0.36 4.63 -5.45
C GLY A 232 0.12 4.81 -4.01
N TYR A 233 -0.65 5.50 -3.18
CA TYR A 233 -0.37 5.66 -1.76
C TYR A 233 -0.40 4.33 -1.01
N PHE A 234 -1.43 3.51 -1.17
CA PHE A 234 -1.50 2.23 -0.46
C PHE A 234 -0.49 1.21 -1.01
N THR A 235 -0.12 1.25 -2.29
CA THR A 235 1.00 0.45 -2.79
C THR A 235 2.35 0.91 -2.22
N MET A 236 2.48 2.18 -1.80
CA MET A 236 3.65 2.66 -1.05
C MET A 236 3.75 1.97 0.30
N ILE A 237 2.64 1.84 1.04
CA ILE A 237 2.59 1.08 2.30
C ILE A 237 3.06 -0.36 2.03
N TYR A 238 2.54 -0.97 0.96
CA TYR A 238 2.98 -2.29 0.50
C TYR A 238 4.36 -2.34 -0.16
N CYS A 239 5.13 -1.29 -0.38
CA CYS A 239 6.54 -1.45 -0.81
C CYS A 239 7.53 -1.04 0.29
N VAL A 240 7.13 -0.07 1.11
CA VAL A 240 7.97 0.54 2.13
C VAL A 240 7.83 -0.16 3.49
N LEU A 241 6.60 -0.40 3.96
CA LEU A 241 6.34 -0.84 5.33
C LEU A 241 6.35 -2.35 5.53
N ARG A 242 6.44 -3.11 4.46
CA ARG A 242 6.50 -4.56 4.55
C ARG A 242 5.25 -5.33 4.94
N VAL A 243 4.10 -4.70 4.72
CA VAL A 243 2.78 -5.22 5.09
C VAL A 243 2.33 -6.37 4.15
N HIS A 244 1.87 -7.48 4.74
CA HIS A 244 1.24 -8.64 4.08
C HIS A 244 2.08 -9.44 3.06
N TYR A 245 3.40 -9.26 2.97
CA TYR A 245 4.19 -9.98 1.96
C TYR A 245 4.41 -11.45 2.26
N ASP A 246 4.37 -11.81 3.55
CA ASP A 246 4.47 -13.18 4.04
C ASP A 246 3.35 -14.07 3.49
N MET A 247 2.33 -13.47 2.89
CA MET A 247 1.18 -14.14 2.27
C MET A 247 1.38 -14.39 0.78
N LEU A 248 2.34 -13.71 0.15
CA LEU A 248 2.57 -13.82 -1.28
C LEU A 248 3.26 -15.16 -1.61
N PRO A 249 2.87 -15.84 -2.70
CA PRO A 249 3.53 -17.07 -3.15
C PRO A 249 4.90 -16.82 -3.82
N VAL A 250 5.64 -15.82 -3.37
CA VAL A 250 6.95 -15.44 -3.91
C VAL A 250 7.89 -14.97 -2.79
N GLU A 251 9.15 -15.41 -2.83
CA GLU A 251 10.13 -15.16 -1.78
C GLU A 251 11.50 -14.78 -2.37
N GLY A 252 12.38 -14.26 -1.51
CA GLY A 252 13.79 -14.01 -1.82
C GLY A 252 13.98 -13.01 -2.97
N PRO A 253 14.92 -13.26 -3.91
CA PRO A 253 15.21 -12.36 -5.02
C PRO A 253 14.01 -12.08 -5.94
N GLU A 254 13.05 -13.01 -5.99
CA GLU A 254 11.87 -12.87 -6.84
C GLU A 254 10.86 -11.91 -6.22
N LEU A 255 10.71 -11.94 -4.89
CA LEU A 255 9.91 -10.95 -4.15
C LEU A 255 10.53 -9.55 -4.28
N ALA A 256 11.85 -9.44 -4.21
CA ALA A 256 12.54 -8.16 -4.39
C ALA A 256 12.22 -7.51 -5.76
N LYS A 257 12.12 -8.30 -6.83
CA LYS A 257 11.70 -7.80 -8.16
C LYS A 257 10.26 -7.31 -8.17
N VAL A 258 9.35 -8.05 -7.53
CA VAL A 258 7.94 -7.64 -7.39
C VAL A 258 7.84 -6.31 -6.65
N LEU A 259 8.59 -6.15 -5.55
CA LEU A 259 8.61 -4.90 -4.77
C LEU A 259 9.26 -3.74 -5.54
N ASP A 260 10.27 -3.99 -6.39
CA ASP A 260 10.84 -2.97 -7.28
C ASP A 260 9.78 -2.43 -8.26
N SER A 261 9.09 -3.34 -8.95
CA SER A 261 7.98 -2.99 -9.85
C SER A 261 6.84 -2.30 -9.12
N LEU A 262 6.51 -2.73 -7.90
CA LEU A 262 5.48 -2.09 -7.07
C LEU A 262 5.89 -0.65 -6.70
N GLY A 263 7.16 -0.43 -6.33
CA GLY A 263 7.69 0.91 -6.06
C GLY A 263 7.64 1.83 -7.28
N VAL A 264 7.95 1.33 -8.47
CA VAL A 264 7.80 2.07 -9.73
C VAL A 264 6.34 2.44 -9.98
N ILE A 265 5.40 1.49 -9.78
CA ILE A 265 3.96 1.75 -9.90
C ILE A 265 3.52 2.80 -8.90
N THR A 266 3.91 2.68 -7.62
CA THR A 266 3.62 3.65 -6.55
C THR A 266 3.89 5.08 -7.00
N LEU A 267 5.12 5.40 -7.45
CA LEU A 267 5.46 6.78 -7.85
C LEU A 267 4.66 7.26 -9.06
N LYS A 268 4.45 6.38 -10.05
CA LYS A 268 3.73 6.75 -11.27
C LYS A 268 2.24 6.93 -11.02
N LEU A 269 1.63 6.16 -10.11
CA LEU A 269 0.23 6.32 -9.70
C LEU A 269 0.04 7.55 -8.81
N LEU A 270 0.95 7.82 -7.88
CA LEU A 270 0.94 9.06 -7.10
C LEU A 270 0.99 10.28 -8.03
N LYS A 271 1.88 10.26 -9.03
CA LYS A 271 1.92 11.29 -10.07
C LYS A 271 0.59 11.36 -10.84
N LEU A 272 0.06 10.23 -11.28
CA LEU A 272 -1.17 10.20 -12.08
C LEU A 272 -2.40 10.70 -11.31
N GLY A 273 -2.46 10.49 -9.99
CA GLY A 273 -3.54 10.92 -9.12
C GLY A 273 -3.39 12.35 -8.58
N PHE A 274 -2.17 12.81 -8.31
CA PHE A 274 -1.95 14.05 -7.55
C PHE A 274 -1.11 15.12 -8.27
N ASP A 275 -0.65 14.89 -9.50
CA ASP A 275 0.07 15.90 -10.30
C ASP A 275 -0.88 16.83 -11.06
N ASP A 276 -0.63 18.14 -11.08
CA ASP A 276 -1.49 19.12 -11.78
C ASP A 276 -1.53 18.88 -13.29
N SER A 277 -0.44 18.34 -13.86
CA SER A 277 -0.36 18.01 -15.29
C SER A 277 -1.36 16.95 -15.74
N THR A 278 -2.06 16.32 -14.80
CA THR A 278 -3.09 15.31 -15.07
C THR A 278 -4.50 15.84 -14.82
N VAL A 279 -4.65 17.10 -14.40
CA VAL A 279 -5.96 17.75 -14.20
C VAL A 279 -6.64 17.88 -15.55
N GLY A 280 -7.91 17.49 -15.61
CA GLY A 280 -8.71 17.45 -16.83
C GLY A 280 -8.62 16.14 -17.63
N LEU A 281 -7.76 15.19 -17.26
CA LEU A 281 -7.80 13.86 -17.88
C LEU A 281 -9.12 13.15 -17.55
N THR A 282 -9.73 12.55 -18.57
CA THR A 282 -10.94 11.75 -18.43
C THR A 282 -10.65 10.39 -17.78
N LYS A 283 -11.69 9.73 -17.24
CA LYS A 283 -11.62 8.35 -16.77
C LYS A 283 -10.96 7.42 -17.78
N THR A 284 -11.33 7.54 -19.05
CA THR A 284 -10.81 6.71 -20.14
C THR A 284 -9.31 6.90 -20.35
N GLU A 285 -8.82 8.14 -20.34
CA GLU A 285 -7.39 8.45 -20.49
C GLU A 285 -6.58 7.99 -19.28
N LEU A 286 -7.10 8.24 -18.08
CA LEU A 286 -6.51 7.77 -16.83
C LEU A 286 -6.39 6.24 -16.83
N ARG A 287 -7.44 5.53 -17.27
CA ARG A 287 -7.47 4.06 -17.35
C ARG A 287 -6.46 3.54 -18.36
N LYS A 288 -6.37 4.19 -19.52
CA LYS A 288 -5.36 3.86 -20.54
C LYS A 288 -3.95 3.99 -19.98
N ARG A 289 -3.66 5.08 -19.24
CA ARG A 289 -2.37 5.29 -18.60
C ARG A 289 -2.11 4.24 -17.51
N PHE A 290 -3.09 3.97 -16.64
CA PHE A 290 -3.01 2.92 -15.62
C PHE A 290 -2.68 1.55 -16.23
N ASN A 291 -3.38 1.15 -17.29
CA ASN A 291 -3.13 -0.10 -17.99
C ASN A 291 -1.75 -0.15 -18.63
N ALA A 292 -1.32 0.93 -19.29
CA ALA A 292 0.02 1.01 -19.87
C ALA A 292 1.12 0.84 -18.82
N LEU A 293 0.93 1.39 -17.61
CA LEU A 293 1.87 1.17 -16.50
C LEU A 293 1.93 -0.30 -16.10
N LEU A 294 0.77 -0.96 -15.94
CA LEU A 294 0.71 -2.37 -15.60
C LEU A 294 1.27 -3.27 -16.71
N ASP A 295 1.08 -2.93 -17.98
CA ASP A 295 1.64 -3.68 -19.12
C ASP A 295 3.17 -3.59 -19.16
N ILE A 296 3.75 -2.41 -18.86
CA ILE A 296 5.20 -2.24 -18.76
C ILE A 296 5.76 -3.15 -17.67
N GLU A 297 5.18 -3.13 -16.47
CA GLU A 297 5.68 -3.95 -15.36
C GLU A 297 5.38 -5.44 -15.53
N LEU A 298 4.29 -5.80 -16.20
CA LEU A 298 3.99 -7.18 -16.60
C LEU A 298 5.10 -7.73 -17.49
N ASN A 299 5.52 -6.97 -18.51
CA ASN A 299 6.58 -7.38 -19.43
C ASN A 299 7.93 -7.49 -18.72
N GLU A 300 8.23 -6.56 -17.80
CA GLU A 300 9.46 -6.59 -16.99
C GLU A 300 9.52 -7.82 -16.07
N LEU A 301 8.40 -8.16 -15.42
CA LEU A 301 8.35 -9.24 -14.45
C LEU A 301 8.24 -10.63 -15.09
N THR A 302 7.69 -10.74 -16.30
CA THR A 302 7.46 -12.02 -16.97
C THR A 302 8.81 -12.74 -17.17
N PRO A 303 9.00 -13.93 -16.58
CA PRO A 303 10.23 -14.69 -16.76
C PRO A 303 10.49 -15.01 -18.23
N GLN A 304 11.76 -14.97 -18.65
CA GLN A 304 12.17 -15.54 -19.93
C GLN A 304 11.75 -17.02 -20.02
N ALA A 305 11.41 -17.47 -21.23
CA ALA A 305 10.72 -18.73 -21.50
C ALA A 305 11.26 -19.93 -20.69
N GLY A 306 10.34 -20.73 -20.11
CA GLY A 306 10.65 -21.99 -19.44
C GLY A 306 10.63 -21.99 -17.90
N LYS A 307 10.44 -20.84 -17.23
CA LYS A 307 10.36 -20.76 -15.76
C LYS A 307 8.94 -20.49 -15.23
N ARG A 308 7.97 -21.32 -15.60
CA ARG A 308 6.65 -21.28 -14.98
C ARG A 308 6.69 -22.07 -13.66
N ARG A 309 6.32 -21.43 -12.55
CA ARG A 309 6.17 -22.12 -11.26
C ARG A 309 4.77 -22.71 -11.13
N ASN A 310 4.64 -23.79 -10.36
CA ASN A 310 3.31 -24.31 -10.01
C ASN A 310 2.56 -23.25 -9.19
N ARG A 311 1.30 -23.00 -9.55
CA ARG A 311 0.43 -22.11 -8.79
C ARG A 311 0.13 -22.76 -7.44
N ARG A 312 0.34 -22.01 -6.37
CA ARG A 312 -0.07 -22.38 -5.02
C ARG A 312 -1.35 -21.61 -4.71
N GLY A 313 -2.32 -22.27 -4.09
CA GLY A 313 -3.46 -21.56 -3.51
C GLY A 313 -3.02 -20.66 -2.35
N SER A 314 -3.93 -19.83 -1.86
CA SER A 314 -3.68 -18.97 -0.70
C SER A 314 -3.13 -19.77 0.49
N GLN A 315 -1.96 -19.35 1.00
CA GLN A 315 -1.39 -19.93 2.21
C GLN A 315 -2.29 -19.68 3.43
N LEU A 316 -2.97 -18.52 3.47
CA LEU A 316 -3.89 -18.17 4.54
C LEU A 316 -5.07 -19.15 4.61
N ARG A 317 -5.61 -19.55 3.45
CA ARG A 317 -6.65 -20.58 3.39
C ARG A 317 -6.12 -21.92 3.87
N ALA A 318 -4.92 -22.31 3.41
CA ALA A 318 -4.30 -23.57 3.80
C ALA A 318 -4.00 -23.66 5.31
N SER A 319 -3.64 -22.53 5.94
CA SER A 319 -3.36 -22.46 7.38
C SER A 319 -4.61 -22.14 8.23
N GLY A 320 -5.74 -21.81 7.61
CA GLY A 320 -6.92 -21.30 8.32
C GLY A 320 -6.68 -19.95 9.01
N THR A 321 -5.68 -19.20 8.57
CA THR A 321 -5.32 -17.91 9.17
C THR A 321 -6.20 -16.79 8.60
N ILE A 322 -6.81 -16.03 9.50
CA ILE A 322 -7.50 -14.77 9.20
C ILE A 322 -6.57 -13.63 9.56
N ILE A 323 -6.43 -12.66 8.67
CA ILE A 323 -5.59 -11.48 8.88
C ILE A 323 -6.42 -10.37 9.49
N SER A 324 -5.92 -9.79 10.56
CA SER A 324 -6.44 -8.57 11.15
C SER A 324 -5.28 -7.59 11.33
N ASP A 325 -5.55 -6.33 11.02
CA ASP A 325 -4.58 -5.24 11.10
C ASP A 325 -4.05 -5.06 12.53
N SER A 326 -4.87 -5.35 13.55
CA SER A 326 -4.44 -5.37 14.96
C SER A 326 -3.20 -6.24 15.21
N GLY A 327 -3.07 -7.37 14.51
CA GLY A 327 -1.92 -8.28 14.58
C GLY A 327 -0.70 -7.79 13.77
N VAL A 328 -0.95 -7.09 12.66
CA VAL A 328 0.09 -6.48 11.82
C VAL A 328 0.74 -5.33 12.56
N PHE A 329 -0.06 -4.42 13.12
CA PHE A 329 0.43 -3.29 13.89
C PHE A 329 1.19 -3.74 15.13
N THR A 330 0.75 -4.75 15.88
CA THR A 330 1.54 -5.24 17.03
C THR A 330 2.87 -5.87 16.61
N ARG A 331 2.94 -6.57 15.48
CA ARG A 331 4.19 -7.13 14.95
C ARG A 331 5.12 -6.04 14.42
N ASP A 332 4.58 -5.08 13.69
CA ASP A 332 5.37 -4.06 12.98
C ASP A 332 5.70 -2.85 13.87
N THR A 333 4.83 -2.42 14.79
CA THR A 333 5.22 -1.48 15.86
C THR A 333 6.29 -2.08 16.75
N ARG A 334 6.22 -3.37 17.09
CA ARG A 334 7.32 -4.04 17.80
C ARG A 334 8.61 -4.01 16.98
N ARG A 335 8.54 -4.21 15.66
CA ARG A 335 9.72 -4.10 14.76
C ARG A 335 10.26 -2.67 14.67
N VAL A 336 9.41 -1.65 14.59
CA VAL A 336 9.80 -0.23 14.55
C VAL A 336 10.38 0.22 15.89
N THR A 337 9.80 -0.19 17.02
CA THR A 337 10.32 0.09 18.36
C THR A 337 11.67 -0.57 18.58
N LEU A 338 11.82 -1.85 18.21
CA LEU A 338 13.10 -2.56 18.25
C LEU A 338 14.15 -1.90 17.34
N PHE A 339 13.73 -1.31 16.22
CA PHE A 339 14.62 -0.57 15.33
C PHE A 339 15.09 0.74 15.95
N LYS A 340 14.19 1.57 16.50
CA LYS A 340 14.57 2.80 17.22
C LYS A 340 15.54 2.50 18.36
N GLU A 341 15.28 1.44 19.13
CA GLU A 341 16.20 0.98 20.18
C GLU A 341 17.57 0.55 19.63
N LYS A 342 17.62 -0.15 18.50
CA LYS A 342 18.87 -0.57 17.85
C LYS A 342 19.67 0.63 17.35
N THR A 343 19.03 1.58 16.65
CA THR A 343 19.66 2.80 16.15
C THR A 343 20.17 3.68 17.29
N ILE A 344 19.40 3.83 18.38
CA ILE A 344 19.85 4.55 19.58
C ILE A 344 21.08 3.84 20.17
N LYS A 345 21.06 2.51 20.32
CA LYS A 345 22.20 1.74 20.83
C LYS A 345 23.44 1.87 19.95
N GLU A 346 23.29 1.82 18.63
CA GLU A 346 24.39 1.96 17.68
C GLU A 346 24.99 3.37 17.71
N ASN A 347 24.15 4.41 17.75
CA ASN A 347 24.60 5.80 17.88
C ASN A 347 25.33 6.06 19.20
N VAL A 348 24.80 5.55 20.32
CA VAL A 348 25.44 5.65 21.63
C VAL A 348 26.76 4.88 21.65
N THR A 349 26.81 3.67 21.10
CA THR A 349 28.04 2.87 21.03
C THR A 349 29.10 3.52 20.15
N GLY A 350 28.70 4.08 19.00
CA GLY A 350 29.57 4.84 18.12
C GLY A 350 30.14 6.10 18.79
N ALA A 351 29.30 6.85 19.50
CA ALA A 351 29.72 8.01 20.28
C ALA A 351 30.72 7.62 21.39
N ILE A 352 30.45 6.56 22.15
CA ILE A 352 31.37 6.03 23.17
C ILE A 352 32.70 5.59 22.54
N GLY A 353 32.66 4.92 21.39
CA GLY A 353 33.86 4.51 20.66
C GLY A 353 34.71 5.70 20.20
N ALA A 354 34.06 6.74 19.68
CA ALA A 354 34.73 7.99 19.28
C ALA A 354 35.37 8.70 20.48
N ILE A 355 34.66 8.80 21.61
CA ILE A 355 35.19 9.36 22.86
C ILE A 355 36.38 8.53 23.36
N SER A 356 36.26 7.21 23.40
CA SER A 356 37.34 6.31 23.85
C SER A 356 38.58 6.42 22.95
N SER A 357 38.39 6.52 21.63
CA SER A 357 39.50 6.74 20.70
C SER A 357 40.14 8.11 20.87
N ALA A 358 39.36 9.16 21.13
CA ALA A 358 39.89 10.51 21.38
C ALA A 358 40.71 10.57 22.68
N VAL A 359 40.25 9.90 23.74
CA VAL A 359 40.98 9.76 25.01
C VAL A 359 42.29 8.99 24.82
N LYS A 360 42.26 7.87 24.08
CA LYS A 360 43.46 7.05 23.82
C LYS A 360 44.50 7.74 22.94
N LYS A 361 44.08 8.62 22.02
CA LYS A 361 44.99 9.35 21.12
C LYS A 361 45.74 10.50 21.79
N GLY A 362 45.53 10.73 23.09
CA GLY A 362 46.40 11.59 23.89
C GLY A 362 46.22 13.08 23.59
N GLY A 363 45.30 13.70 24.32
CA GLY A 363 45.19 15.15 24.38
C GLY A 363 44.47 15.58 25.64
N VAL A 364 45.19 16.25 26.55
CA VAL A 364 44.72 16.79 27.84
C VAL A 364 43.77 18.00 27.64
N GLY A 365 42.88 17.95 26.63
CA GLY A 365 41.96 19.03 26.27
C GLY A 365 40.52 18.61 25.97
N VAL A 366 40.16 17.33 26.19
CA VAL A 366 38.82 16.80 25.82
C VAL A 366 37.71 17.20 26.83
N ALA A 367 38.08 17.65 28.03
CA ALA A 367 37.12 17.99 29.09
C ALA A 367 36.20 19.18 28.73
N ASP A 368 36.65 20.10 27.86
CA ASP A 368 35.87 21.28 27.49
C ASP A 368 35.00 21.07 26.25
N GLY A 369 35.37 20.15 25.34
CA GLY A 369 34.58 19.83 24.14
C GLY A 369 33.32 19.01 24.42
N VAL A 370 33.37 18.10 25.41
CA VAL A 370 32.23 17.21 25.72
C VAL A 370 31.09 17.95 26.44
N LYS A 371 31.39 19.04 27.18
CA LYS A 371 30.36 19.89 27.80
C LYS A 371 29.48 20.64 26.80
N GLY A 372 29.92 20.81 25.55
CA GLY A 372 29.14 21.43 24.48
C GLY A 372 28.12 20.50 23.83
N LEU A 373 28.40 19.19 23.79
CA LEU A 373 27.56 18.19 23.10
C LEU A 373 26.27 17.82 23.84
N PHE A 374 26.21 18.08 25.16
CA PHE A 374 25.04 17.75 26.00
C PHE A 374 24.30 19.01 26.51
N LYS A 375 24.58 20.19 25.93
CA LYS A 375 24.00 21.46 26.38
C LYS A 375 22.80 21.96 25.56
N GLY A 376 22.27 21.15 24.67
CA GLY A 376 21.10 21.51 23.86
C GLY A 376 20.12 20.36 23.75
N GLU A 377 19.42 20.04 24.84
CA GLU A 377 18.11 19.38 24.89
C GLU A 377 17.69 19.28 26.36
N GLY A 378 17.52 20.45 26.97
CA GLY A 378 16.64 20.61 28.12
C GLY A 378 15.39 21.32 27.62
N GLU A 379 14.23 20.71 27.84
CA GLU A 379 12.88 21.17 27.47
C GLU A 379 12.36 20.76 26.07
N LYS A 380 12.08 19.46 25.90
CA LYS A 380 10.69 18.93 25.84
C LYS A 380 10.66 17.42 25.79
#